data_AF-A0A968TTZ9-F1
#
_entry.id   AF-A0A968TTZ9-F1
#
_cell.length_a   1.000
_cell.length_b   1.000
_cell.length_c   1.000
_cell.angle_alpha   90.00
_cell.angle_beta   90.00
_cell.angle_gamma   90.00
#
_symmetry.space_group_name_H-M   'P 1'
#
loop_
_entity.id
_entity.type
_entity.pdbx_description
1 polymer ?
#
loop_
_entity_poly.entity_id
_entity_poly.type
_entity_poly.pdbx_seq_one_letter_code
_entity_poly.pdbx_strand_id
1 'polypeptide(L)'
;EAELIVSAVPTQYIRSVWSRVKPHVPAGVPVVSVAKGIETDTLLCPTQIIADVLKNPDSNTHATRSLAALSGPSVADELARCLPATVSVASRDMVFARQVQQLFTTHWFRVYTNPDIIGLELAGATKNVIAVAAGILDGLQAGVNAKSALLSRGLAEIARLGLAMGAQAETFFGLAGVGDLATTCFSPTGRNRTCGEMLGKGKKLEDVLAAIPGVVEGVPTTKAVVQLAQRYQVDMPISTSLHQVLFEGLDPLEGISRLMSAAPRSKSWGNAQTSLNTIVSRTQA
;
A
#
# COMPACT_ATOMS: atom_id res chain seq x y z
N GLU A 1 -28.62 -14.84 -0.60
CA GLU A 1 -27.66 -14.55 0.48
C GLU A 1 -26.25 -14.54 -0.13
N ALA A 2 -25.34 -13.71 0.38
CA ALA A 2 -23.96 -13.67 -0.12
C ALA A 2 -23.07 -14.60 0.72
N GLU A 3 -22.29 -15.46 0.06
CA GLU A 3 -21.33 -16.37 0.71
C GLU A 3 -19.95 -15.74 0.90
N LEU A 4 -19.69 -14.65 0.18
CA LEU A 4 -18.45 -13.87 0.22
C LEU A 4 -18.77 -12.40 -0.08
N ILE A 5 -18.11 -11.46 0.60
CA ILE A 5 -18.19 -10.03 0.27
C ILE A 5 -16.84 -9.55 -0.26
N VAL A 6 -16.85 -8.88 -1.41
CA VAL A 6 -15.68 -8.18 -1.95
C VAL A 6 -15.79 -6.68 -1.67
N SER A 7 -14.85 -6.14 -0.89
CA SER A 7 -14.75 -4.71 -0.60
C SER A 7 -13.82 -4.03 -1.60
N ALA A 8 -14.40 -3.32 -2.57
CA ALA A 8 -13.68 -2.50 -3.56
C ALA A 8 -13.84 -0.99 -3.31
N VAL A 9 -14.20 -0.60 -2.08
CA VAL A 9 -14.40 0.80 -1.69
C VAL A 9 -13.03 1.46 -1.49
N PRO A 10 -12.76 2.67 -2.06
CA PRO A 10 -11.48 3.35 -1.85
C PRO A 10 -11.26 3.63 -0.35
N THR A 11 -10.00 3.56 0.09
CA THR A 11 -9.66 3.41 1.51
C THR A 11 -10.32 4.44 2.44
N GLN A 12 -10.31 5.72 2.04
CA GLN A 12 -10.88 6.81 2.84
C GLN A 12 -12.41 6.75 3.02
N TYR A 13 -13.10 5.93 2.22
CA TYR A 13 -14.56 5.77 2.28
C TYR A 13 -14.97 4.42 2.88
N ILE A 14 -14.02 3.52 3.17
CA ILE A 14 -14.33 2.18 3.72
C ILE A 14 -15.14 2.32 5.00
N ARG A 15 -14.69 3.14 5.96
CA ARG A 15 -15.35 3.26 7.26
C ARG A 15 -16.80 3.72 7.16
N SER A 16 -17.07 4.76 6.39
CA SER A 16 -18.42 5.31 6.23
C SER A 16 -19.34 4.34 5.49
N VAL A 17 -18.85 3.68 4.44
CA VAL A 17 -19.62 2.68 3.69
C VAL A 17 -19.91 1.46 4.57
N TRP A 18 -18.89 0.88 5.21
CA TRP A 18 -19.03 -0.29 6.08
C TRP A 18 -19.91 -0.01 7.29
N SER A 19 -19.92 1.21 7.82
CA SER A 19 -20.82 1.58 8.93
C SER A 19 -22.28 1.55 8.51
N ARG A 20 -22.59 1.97 7.27
CA ARG A 20 -23.95 1.91 6.72
C ARG A 20 -24.38 0.50 6.36
N VAL A 21 -23.47 -0.34 5.87
CA VAL A 21 -23.82 -1.72 5.49
C VAL A 21 -23.81 -2.69 6.67
N LYS A 22 -23.11 -2.38 7.77
CA LYS A 22 -22.98 -3.23 8.97
C LYS A 22 -24.29 -3.92 9.40
N PRO A 23 -25.47 -3.25 9.48
CA PRO A 23 -26.71 -3.90 9.90
C PRO A 23 -27.19 -5.03 8.99
N HIS A 24 -26.70 -5.08 7.75
CA HIS A 24 -27.10 -6.04 6.71
C HIS A 24 -26.06 -7.12 6.46
N VAL A 25 -24.90 -7.08 7.14
CA VAL A 25 -23.82 -8.04 6.90
C VAL A 25 -23.91 -9.22 7.87
N PRO A 26 -24.21 -10.44 7.39
CA PRO A 26 -24.34 -11.60 8.27
C PRO A 26 -23.03 -11.90 9.00
N ALA A 27 -23.10 -12.29 10.27
CA ALA A 27 -21.94 -12.41 11.17
C ALA A 27 -20.81 -13.27 10.58
N GLY A 28 -21.16 -14.42 9.99
CA GLY A 28 -20.21 -15.42 9.48
C GLY A 28 -19.74 -15.24 8.03
N VAL A 29 -20.23 -14.22 7.29
CA VAL A 29 -19.82 -14.04 5.89
C VAL A 29 -18.43 -13.42 5.83
N PRO A 30 -17.44 -14.08 5.21
CA PRO A 30 -16.08 -13.57 5.14
C PRO A 30 -15.94 -12.42 4.13
N VAL A 31 -14.88 -11.63 4.27
CA VAL A 31 -14.66 -10.44 3.43
C VAL A 31 -13.28 -10.45 2.79
N VAL A 32 -13.21 -10.17 1.49
CA VAL A 32 -11.96 -9.90 0.76
C VAL A 32 -11.91 -8.41 0.41
N SER A 33 -10.90 -7.70 0.88
CA SER A 33 -10.61 -6.33 0.47
C SER A 33 -9.69 -6.31 -0.74
N VAL A 34 -10.01 -5.49 -1.73
CA VAL A 34 -9.13 -5.17 -2.88
C VAL A 34 -8.65 -3.71 -2.86
N ALA A 35 -9.03 -2.95 -1.83
CA ALA A 35 -8.63 -1.57 -1.64
C ALA A 35 -7.14 -1.46 -1.28
N LYS A 36 -6.49 -0.35 -1.68
CA LYS A 36 -5.04 -0.14 -1.52
C LYS A 36 -4.75 1.28 -1.02
N GLY A 37 -4.61 1.42 0.29
CA GLY A 37 -4.31 2.69 0.94
C GLY A 37 -4.25 2.54 2.45
N ILE A 38 -4.13 3.65 3.16
CA ILE A 38 -4.19 3.70 4.63
C ILE A 38 -5.16 4.83 5.02
N GLU A 39 -6.08 4.58 5.95
CA GLU A 39 -7.00 5.62 6.45
C GLU A 39 -6.24 6.71 7.20
N THR A 40 -6.43 7.98 6.85
CA THR A 40 -5.61 9.07 7.38
C THR A 40 -5.81 9.31 8.87
N ASP A 41 -7.01 9.06 9.38
CA ASP A 41 -7.36 9.45 10.76
C ASP A 41 -6.93 8.40 11.78
N THR A 42 -6.98 7.12 11.39
CA THR A 42 -6.69 5.98 12.28
C THR A 42 -5.39 5.26 11.96
N LEU A 43 -4.82 5.52 10.79
CA LEU A 43 -3.65 4.84 10.23
C LEU A 43 -3.86 3.33 10.02
N LEU A 44 -5.12 2.89 9.87
CA LEU A 44 -5.48 1.50 9.63
C LEU A 44 -5.48 1.16 8.14
N CYS A 45 -5.04 -0.07 7.82
CA CYS A 45 -5.18 -0.68 6.51
C CYS A 45 -6.64 -1.15 6.27
N PRO A 46 -7.06 -1.37 5.00
CA PRO A 46 -8.43 -1.72 4.65
C PRO A 46 -9.06 -2.84 5.48
N THR A 47 -8.39 -3.97 5.65
CA THR A 47 -8.94 -5.08 6.45
C THR A 47 -9.07 -4.72 7.92
N GLN A 48 -8.17 -3.89 8.46
CA GLN A 48 -8.24 -3.40 9.83
C GLN A 48 -9.40 -2.42 10.01
N ILE A 49 -9.68 -1.54 9.05
CA ILE A 49 -10.85 -0.65 9.07
C ILE A 49 -12.14 -1.47 9.06
N ILE A 50 -12.23 -2.47 8.16
CA ILE A 50 -13.39 -3.36 8.05
C ILE A 50 -13.60 -4.12 9.37
N ALA A 51 -12.53 -4.69 9.93
CA ALA A 51 -12.59 -5.35 11.24
C ALA A 51 -13.09 -4.40 12.33
N ASP A 52 -12.54 -3.18 12.37
CA ASP A 52 -12.86 -2.18 13.39
C ASP A 52 -14.32 -1.74 13.36
N VAL A 53 -14.86 -1.48 12.17
CA VAL A 53 -16.28 -1.13 11.99
C VAL A 53 -17.20 -2.29 12.38
N LEU A 54 -16.82 -3.51 12.01
CA LEU A 54 -17.64 -4.71 12.21
C LEU A 54 -17.52 -5.31 13.62
N LYS A 55 -16.62 -4.80 14.47
CA LYS A 55 -16.56 -5.20 15.88
C LYS A 55 -17.96 -5.12 16.50
N ASN A 56 -18.37 -6.20 17.15
CA ASN A 56 -19.57 -6.24 17.97
C ASN A 56 -19.14 -6.26 19.44
N PRO A 57 -19.34 -5.17 20.20
CA PRO A 57 -18.95 -5.11 21.60
C PRO A 57 -19.72 -6.13 22.47
N ASP A 58 -20.89 -6.58 22.02
CA ASP A 58 -21.77 -7.49 22.78
C ASP A 58 -21.56 -8.97 22.46
N SER A 59 -20.63 -9.32 21.54
CA SER A 59 -20.39 -10.73 21.20
C SER A 59 -19.39 -11.37 22.18
N ASN A 60 -19.91 -12.18 23.09
CA ASN A 60 -19.13 -13.09 23.95
C ASN A 60 -18.41 -14.22 23.16
N THR A 61 -18.48 -14.19 21.83
CA THR A 61 -17.80 -15.11 20.93
C THR A 61 -16.53 -14.44 20.40
N HIS A 62 -15.37 -15.04 20.68
CA HIS A 62 -14.08 -14.67 20.06
C HIS A 62 -13.99 -15.02 18.56
N ALA A 63 -15.11 -15.30 17.89
CA ALA A 63 -15.14 -15.68 16.49
C ALA A 63 -14.86 -14.44 15.63
N THR A 64 -13.58 -14.18 15.39
CA THR A 64 -13.14 -13.16 14.43
C THR A 64 -13.55 -13.59 13.03
N ARG A 65 -14.31 -12.75 12.33
CA ARG A 65 -14.64 -12.93 10.91
C ARG A 65 -13.36 -13.10 10.08
N SER A 66 -13.36 -14.05 9.15
CA SER A 66 -12.24 -14.22 8.22
C SER A 66 -12.17 -13.04 7.25
N LEU A 67 -11.00 -12.40 7.21
CA LEU A 67 -10.69 -11.25 6.38
C LEU A 67 -9.46 -11.56 5.54
N ALA A 68 -9.51 -11.21 4.26
CA ALA A 68 -8.39 -11.31 3.35
C ALA A 68 -8.16 -9.99 2.61
N ALA A 69 -6.92 -9.73 2.23
CA ALA A 69 -6.56 -8.70 1.27
C ALA A 69 -6.11 -9.36 -0.03
N LEU A 70 -6.51 -8.83 -1.17
CA LEU A 70 -6.07 -9.28 -2.49
C LEU A 70 -5.37 -8.13 -3.22
N SER A 71 -4.10 -8.31 -3.55
CA SER A 71 -3.23 -7.27 -4.09
C SER A 71 -2.15 -7.85 -5.00
N GLY A 72 -1.55 -7.01 -5.85
CA GLY A 72 -0.63 -7.42 -6.91
C GLY A 72 -0.84 -6.63 -8.20
N PRO A 73 -0.01 -6.86 -9.24
CA PRO A 73 -0.15 -6.22 -10.54
C PRO A 73 -1.47 -6.64 -11.20
N SER A 74 -2.44 -5.71 -11.17
CA SER A 74 -3.85 -5.97 -11.47
C SER A 74 -4.53 -4.73 -12.07
N VAL A 75 -3.99 -4.21 -13.17
CA VAL A 75 -4.57 -3.04 -13.85
C VAL A 75 -6.00 -3.37 -14.30
N ALA A 76 -6.99 -2.61 -13.80
CA ALA A 76 -8.40 -2.94 -13.96
C ALA A 76 -8.84 -3.09 -15.43
N ASP A 77 -8.36 -2.21 -16.32
CA ASP A 77 -8.69 -2.26 -17.75
C ASP A 77 -8.12 -3.51 -18.44
N GLU A 78 -6.97 -4.01 -17.98
CA GLU A 78 -6.37 -5.25 -18.49
C GLU A 78 -7.13 -6.47 -17.97
N LEU A 79 -7.56 -6.45 -16.71
CA LEU A 79 -8.40 -7.51 -16.14
C LEU A 79 -9.76 -7.59 -16.83
N ALA A 80 -10.39 -6.45 -17.14
CA ALA A 80 -11.66 -6.40 -17.87
C ALA A 80 -11.56 -7.01 -19.28
N ARG A 81 -10.34 -7.08 -19.83
CA ARG A 81 -10.02 -7.69 -21.13
C ARG A 81 -9.50 -9.12 -21.01
N CYS A 82 -9.52 -9.70 -19.81
CA CYS A 82 -9.00 -11.04 -19.53
C CYS A 82 -7.52 -11.22 -19.92
N LEU A 83 -6.71 -10.16 -19.83
CA LEU A 83 -5.27 -10.27 -20.06
C LEU A 83 -4.59 -10.96 -18.88
N PRO A 84 -3.47 -11.69 -19.10
CA PRO A 84 -2.80 -12.43 -18.03
C PRO A 84 -2.39 -11.53 -16.86
N ALA A 85 -2.84 -11.88 -15.65
CA ALA A 85 -2.48 -11.17 -14.44
C ALA A 85 -2.21 -12.14 -13.29
N THR A 86 -1.36 -11.70 -12.37
CA THR A 86 -0.96 -12.51 -11.22
C THR A 86 -1.02 -11.67 -9.96
N VAL A 87 -1.73 -12.15 -8.96
CA VAL A 87 -1.91 -11.45 -7.68
C VAL A 87 -1.64 -12.37 -6.49
N SER A 88 -1.56 -11.78 -5.31
CA SER A 88 -1.50 -12.48 -4.04
C SER A 88 -2.74 -12.18 -3.21
N VAL A 89 -3.26 -13.21 -2.53
CA VAL A 89 -4.24 -13.08 -1.46
C VAL A 89 -3.56 -13.36 -0.13
N ALA A 90 -3.80 -12.51 0.87
CA ALA A 90 -3.29 -12.70 2.21
C ALA A 90 -4.39 -12.66 3.26
N SER A 91 -4.31 -13.56 4.22
CA SER A 91 -5.24 -13.70 5.34
C SER A 91 -4.52 -14.37 6.51
N ARG A 92 -4.93 -14.03 7.74
CA ARG A 92 -4.51 -14.78 8.94
C ARG A 92 -5.14 -16.16 8.99
N ASP A 93 -6.32 -16.31 8.39
CA ASP A 93 -6.98 -17.58 8.14
C ASP A 93 -6.53 -18.12 6.77
N MET A 94 -5.59 -19.06 6.80
CA MET A 94 -5.04 -19.66 5.58
C MET A 94 -6.02 -20.62 4.90
N VAL A 95 -7.05 -21.12 5.59
CA VAL A 95 -8.12 -21.89 4.94
C VAL A 95 -8.92 -20.94 4.06
N PHE A 96 -9.30 -19.77 4.60
CA PHE A 96 -9.96 -18.74 3.82
C PHE A 96 -9.09 -18.21 2.68
N ALA A 97 -7.78 -17.98 2.89
CA ALA A 97 -6.87 -17.59 1.81
C ALA A 97 -6.90 -18.57 0.62
N ARG A 98 -6.92 -19.88 0.90
CA ARG A 98 -6.99 -20.94 -0.13
C ARG A 98 -8.36 -20.97 -0.82
N GLN A 99 -9.45 -20.75 -0.09
CA GLN A 99 -10.79 -20.62 -0.67
C GLN A 99 -10.84 -19.44 -1.65
N VAL A 100 -10.33 -18.28 -1.25
CA VAL A 100 -10.24 -17.10 -2.13
C VAL A 100 -9.33 -17.38 -3.32
N GLN A 101 -8.18 -18.03 -3.12
CA GLN A 101 -7.29 -18.43 -4.21
C GLN A 101 -8.02 -19.30 -5.24
N GLN A 102 -8.73 -20.34 -4.79
CA GLN A 102 -9.47 -21.25 -5.66
C GLN A 102 -10.61 -20.54 -6.39
N LEU A 103 -11.35 -19.68 -5.69
CA LEU A 103 -12.50 -18.96 -6.23
C LEU A 103 -12.11 -17.99 -7.35
N PHE A 104 -11.03 -17.23 -7.17
CA PHE A 104 -10.64 -16.19 -8.13
C PHE A 104 -9.68 -16.68 -9.22
N THR A 105 -9.02 -17.83 -9.05
CA THR A 105 -8.08 -18.32 -10.06
C THR A 105 -8.82 -18.77 -11.33
N THR A 106 -8.40 -18.25 -12.47
CA THR A 106 -8.89 -18.62 -13.81
C THR A 106 -7.72 -19.00 -14.72
N HIS A 107 -7.99 -19.27 -16.00
CA HIS A 107 -6.95 -19.55 -16.99
C HIS A 107 -6.04 -18.35 -17.30
N TRP A 108 -6.49 -17.12 -17.01
CA TRP A 108 -5.73 -15.88 -17.24
C TRP A 108 -5.44 -15.10 -15.94
N PHE A 109 -6.12 -15.41 -14.83
CA PHE A 109 -5.91 -14.74 -13.55
C PHE A 109 -5.37 -15.73 -12.51
N ARG A 110 -4.10 -15.58 -12.13
CA ARG A 110 -3.41 -16.47 -11.19
C ARG A 110 -3.37 -15.85 -9.80
N VAL A 111 -3.86 -16.57 -8.79
CA VAL A 111 -3.80 -16.12 -7.38
C VAL A 111 -2.82 -16.98 -6.59
N TYR A 112 -1.94 -16.34 -5.81
CA TYR A 112 -1.03 -16.99 -4.86
C TYR A 112 -1.43 -16.66 -3.42
N THR A 113 -1.30 -17.60 -2.49
CA THR A 113 -1.54 -17.31 -1.07
C THR A 113 -0.29 -16.73 -0.40
N ASN A 114 -0.49 -15.83 0.56
CA ASN A 114 0.55 -15.23 1.39
C ASN A 114 0.02 -15.11 2.84
N PRO A 115 0.73 -15.59 3.88
CA PRO A 115 0.27 -15.42 5.26
C PRO A 115 0.40 -13.98 5.80
N ASP A 116 1.19 -13.13 5.15
CA ASP A 116 1.53 -11.78 5.60
C ASP A 116 0.55 -10.72 5.07
N ILE A 117 -0.61 -10.61 5.74
CA ILE A 117 -1.64 -9.62 5.40
C ILE A 117 -1.15 -8.18 5.60
N ILE A 118 -0.30 -7.93 6.61
CA ILE A 118 0.22 -6.59 6.91
C ILE A 118 1.14 -6.15 5.78
N GLY A 119 2.10 -6.98 5.39
CA GLY A 119 3.00 -6.69 4.28
C GLY A 119 2.26 -6.52 2.97
N LEU A 120 1.24 -7.34 2.70
CA LEU A 120 0.45 -7.25 1.47
C LEU A 120 -0.29 -5.90 1.35
N GLU A 121 -0.98 -5.48 2.40
CA GLU A 121 -1.72 -4.21 2.40
C GLU A 121 -0.78 -3.01 2.38
N LEU A 122 0.32 -3.04 3.15
CA LEU A 122 1.32 -1.98 3.17
C LEU A 122 2.02 -1.84 1.82
N ALA A 123 2.41 -2.93 1.18
CA ALA A 123 3.00 -2.90 -0.15
C ALA A 123 2.04 -2.26 -1.16
N GLY A 124 0.77 -2.69 -1.15
CA GLY A 124 -0.27 -2.15 -2.02
C GLY A 124 -0.57 -0.66 -1.79
N ALA A 125 -0.59 -0.21 -0.54
CA ALA A 125 -0.84 1.18 -0.19
C ALA A 125 0.36 2.09 -0.57
N THR A 126 1.54 1.75 -0.07
CA THR A 126 2.73 2.59 -0.19
C THR A 126 3.29 2.66 -1.61
N LYS A 127 3.04 1.67 -2.47
CA LYS A 127 3.41 1.77 -3.89
C LYS A 127 2.77 2.96 -4.61
N ASN A 128 1.59 3.40 -4.18
CA ASN A 128 0.90 4.55 -4.77
C ASN A 128 1.65 5.86 -4.46
N VAL A 129 2.28 5.96 -3.28
CA VAL A 129 3.16 7.09 -2.89
C VAL A 129 4.36 7.15 -3.85
N ILE A 130 5.04 6.02 -4.05
CA ILE A 130 6.18 5.94 -4.96
C ILE A 130 5.77 6.20 -6.41
N ALA A 131 4.57 5.78 -6.82
CA ALA A 131 4.06 6.04 -8.16
C ALA A 131 3.81 7.53 -8.43
N VAL A 132 3.34 8.30 -7.43
CA VAL A 132 3.24 9.77 -7.57
C VAL A 132 4.64 10.36 -7.72
N ALA A 133 5.61 9.98 -6.89
CA ALA A 133 6.99 10.45 -7.03
C ALA A 133 7.61 10.06 -8.40
N ALA A 134 7.30 8.87 -8.91
CA ALA A 134 7.75 8.40 -10.22
C ALA A 134 7.12 9.23 -11.35
N GLY A 135 5.86 9.61 -11.21
CA GLY A 135 5.19 10.55 -12.10
C GLY A 135 5.85 11.92 -12.12
N ILE A 136 6.22 12.46 -10.96
CA ILE A 136 6.94 13.75 -10.87
C ILE A 136 8.22 13.72 -11.70
N LEU A 137 9.00 12.63 -11.61
CA LEU A 137 10.19 12.44 -12.43
C LEU A 137 9.88 12.40 -13.94
N ASP A 138 8.75 11.79 -14.34
CA ASP A 138 8.29 11.81 -15.73
C ASP A 138 7.96 13.24 -16.19
N GLY A 139 7.24 14.00 -15.35
CA GLY A 139 6.86 15.40 -15.63
C GLY A 139 8.07 16.33 -15.76
N LEU A 140 9.10 16.10 -14.96
CA LEU A 140 10.39 16.82 -14.98
C LEU A 140 11.36 16.32 -16.06
N GLN A 141 11.01 15.26 -16.79
CA GLN A 141 11.87 14.62 -17.79
C GLN A 141 13.23 14.18 -17.23
N ALA A 142 13.27 13.73 -15.97
CA ALA A 142 14.50 13.35 -15.27
C ALA A 142 15.16 12.05 -15.79
N GLY A 143 14.49 11.34 -16.69
CA GLY A 143 15.00 10.14 -17.36
C GLY A 143 14.82 8.83 -16.57
N VAL A 144 15.01 7.72 -17.27
CA VAL A 144 14.72 6.36 -16.77
C VAL A 144 15.68 5.92 -15.65
N ASN A 145 16.89 6.48 -15.59
CA ASN A 145 17.86 6.19 -14.53
C ASN A 145 17.36 6.71 -13.18
N ALA A 146 16.91 7.96 -13.12
CA ALA A 146 16.35 8.56 -11.90
C ALA A 146 15.12 7.77 -11.43
N LYS A 147 14.23 7.42 -12.36
CA LYS A 147 13.03 6.64 -12.08
C LYS A 147 13.37 5.25 -11.54
N SER A 148 14.31 4.53 -12.17
CA SER A 148 14.76 3.21 -11.71
C SER A 148 15.39 3.26 -10.31
N ALA A 149 16.19 4.30 -10.03
CA ALA A 149 16.76 4.52 -8.71
C ALA A 149 15.68 4.80 -7.65
N LEU A 150 14.65 5.59 -8.00
CA LEU A 150 13.49 5.86 -7.16
C LEU A 150 12.75 4.57 -6.82
N LEU A 151 12.50 3.67 -7.78
CA LEU A 151 11.83 2.39 -7.51
C LEU A 151 12.62 1.53 -6.52
N SER A 152 13.93 1.40 -6.70
CA SER A 152 14.77 0.60 -5.80
C SER A 152 14.81 1.19 -4.38
N ARG A 153 14.99 2.51 -4.26
CA ARG A 153 15.00 3.20 -2.95
C ARG A 153 13.62 3.21 -2.29
N GLY A 154 12.57 3.40 -3.09
CA GLY A 154 11.17 3.37 -2.66
C GLY A 154 10.79 2.01 -2.11
N LEU A 155 11.14 0.92 -2.79
CA LEU A 155 10.93 -0.44 -2.28
C LEU A 155 11.62 -0.65 -0.93
N ALA A 156 12.85 -0.16 -0.77
CA ALA A 156 13.60 -0.27 0.48
C ALA A 156 12.94 0.53 1.62
N GLU A 157 12.32 1.68 1.33
CA GLU A 157 11.49 2.43 2.28
C GLU A 157 10.25 1.63 2.69
N ILE A 158 9.51 1.12 1.71
CA ILE A 158 8.31 0.31 1.94
C ILE A 158 8.62 -0.89 2.84
N ALA A 159 9.67 -1.65 2.51
CA ALA A 159 10.09 -2.80 3.29
C ALA A 159 10.51 -2.42 4.72
N ARG A 160 11.21 -1.29 4.90
CA ARG A 160 11.64 -0.81 6.23
C ARG A 160 10.45 -0.47 7.12
N LEU A 161 9.45 0.24 6.58
CA LEU A 161 8.22 0.53 7.31
C LEU A 161 7.46 -0.76 7.63
N GLY A 162 7.32 -1.65 6.65
CA GLY A 162 6.66 -2.95 6.82
C GLY A 162 7.26 -3.79 7.93
N LEU A 163 8.59 -3.94 7.95
CA LEU A 163 9.30 -4.69 8.98
C LEU A 163 9.08 -4.10 10.38
N ALA A 164 9.11 -2.76 10.52
CA ALA A 164 8.81 -2.10 11.80
C ALA A 164 7.36 -2.34 12.27
N MET A 165 6.45 -2.58 11.32
CA MET A 165 5.04 -2.91 11.58
C MET A 165 4.77 -4.43 11.76
N GLY A 166 5.81 -5.27 11.67
CA GLY A 166 5.72 -6.73 11.85
C GLY A 166 5.39 -7.52 10.58
N ALA A 167 5.55 -6.93 9.40
CA ALA A 167 5.44 -7.63 8.12
C ALA A 167 6.68 -8.51 7.83
N GLN A 168 6.57 -9.39 6.83
CA GLN A 168 7.65 -10.26 6.36
C GLN A 168 8.39 -9.62 5.19
N ALA A 169 9.73 -9.70 5.18
CA ALA A 169 10.56 -9.07 4.15
C ALA A 169 10.21 -9.61 2.75
N GLU A 170 9.98 -10.92 2.66
CA GLU A 170 9.72 -11.68 1.44
C GLU A 170 8.49 -11.15 0.68
N THR A 171 7.48 -10.64 1.38
CA THR A 171 6.28 -10.06 0.78
C THR A 171 6.61 -8.88 -0.13
N PHE A 172 7.55 -8.05 0.26
CA PHE A 172 7.95 -6.85 -0.51
C PHE A 172 8.76 -7.21 -1.74
N PHE A 173 9.52 -8.31 -1.71
CA PHE A 173 10.31 -8.76 -2.86
C PHE A 173 9.52 -9.66 -3.83
N GLY A 174 8.27 -10.00 -3.48
CA GLY A 174 7.35 -10.76 -4.32
C GLY A 174 6.47 -9.90 -5.23
N LEU A 175 5.39 -10.51 -5.71
CA LEU A 175 4.42 -9.93 -6.65
C LEU A 175 3.75 -8.65 -6.12
N ALA A 176 3.36 -8.65 -4.84
CA ALA A 176 2.63 -7.55 -4.25
C ALA A 176 3.48 -6.31 -3.93
N GLY A 177 4.80 -6.50 -3.75
CA GLY A 177 5.75 -5.41 -3.59
C GLY A 177 6.37 -4.99 -4.93
N VAL A 178 7.48 -5.61 -5.33
CA VAL A 178 8.21 -5.28 -6.56
C VAL A 178 7.31 -5.28 -7.79
N GLY A 179 6.49 -6.33 -7.96
CA GLY A 179 5.66 -6.50 -9.15
C GLY A 179 4.65 -5.37 -9.32
N ASP A 180 3.79 -5.17 -8.32
CA ASP A 180 2.76 -4.12 -8.35
C ASP A 180 3.37 -2.71 -8.35
N LEU A 181 4.48 -2.50 -7.64
CA LEU A 181 5.24 -1.24 -7.66
C LEU A 181 5.73 -0.91 -9.08
N ALA A 182 6.39 -1.85 -9.75
CA ALA A 182 6.89 -1.65 -11.10
C ALA A 182 5.75 -1.37 -12.09
N THR A 183 4.70 -2.20 -12.09
CA THR A 183 3.52 -1.99 -12.94
C THR A 183 2.91 -0.61 -12.73
N THR A 184 2.81 -0.14 -11.48
CA THR A 184 2.18 1.15 -11.17
C THR A 184 3.05 2.35 -11.57
N CYS A 185 4.38 2.24 -11.38
CA CYS A 185 5.30 3.33 -11.74
C CYS A 185 5.51 3.46 -13.26
N PHE A 186 5.43 2.37 -14.02
CA PHE A 186 5.69 2.39 -15.46
C PHE A 186 4.42 2.41 -16.32
N SER A 187 3.26 2.03 -15.79
CA SER A 187 2.01 2.07 -16.56
C SER A 187 1.65 3.52 -16.93
N PRO A 188 1.39 3.82 -18.23
CA PRO A 188 1.04 5.16 -18.67
C PRO A 188 -0.32 5.62 -18.13
N THR A 189 -1.23 4.70 -17.82
CA THR A 189 -2.63 4.98 -17.44
C THR A 189 -2.87 5.07 -15.93
N GLY A 190 -1.85 4.86 -15.11
CA GLY A 190 -1.99 4.87 -13.65
C GLY A 190 -2.27 6.27 -13.08
N ARG A 191 -3.44 6.45 -12.44
CA ARG A 191 -3.87 7.74 -11.84
C ARG A 191 -2.82 8.41 -10.94
N ASN A 192 -2.11 7.63 -10.12
CA ASN A 192 -1.06 8.13 -9.23
C ASN A 192 0.15 8.67 -10.03
N ARG A 193 0.60 7.93 -11.04
CA ARG A 193 1.68 8.36 -11.93
C ARG A 193 1.26 9.60 -12.73
N THR A 194 0.05 9.62 -13.28
CA THR A 194 -0.50 10.79 -13.99
C THR A 194 -0.59 12.02 -13.10
N CYS A 195 -1.03 11.87 -11.84
CA CYS A 195 -1.03 12.95 -10.86
C CYS A 195 0.39 13.51 -10.67
N GLY A 196 1.35 12.64 -10.39
CA GLY A 196 2.76 13.02 -10.29
C GLY A 196 3.27 13.74 -11.54
N GLU A 197 2.95 13.23 -12.73
CA GLU A 197 3.40 13.82 -14.00
C GLU A 197 2.88 15.24 -14.21
N MET A 198 1.62 15.49 -13.85
CA MET A 198 1.06 16.84 -13.91
C MET A 198 1.70 17.78 -12.89
N LEU A 199 1.98 17.28 -11.67
CA LEU A 199 2.71 18.04 -10.64
C LEU A 199 4.14 18.37 -11.10
N GLY A 200 4.86 17.42 -11.70
CA GLY A 200 6.19 17.64 -12.25
C GLY A 200 6.21 18.64 -13.41
N LYS A 201 5.09 18.81 -14.12
CA LYS A 201 4.87 19.85 -15.13
C LYS A 201 4.49 21.23 -14.54
N GLY A 202 4.50 21.36 -13.21
CA GLY A 202 4.22 22.61 -12.51
C GLY A 202 2.73 22.91 -12.26
N LYS A 203 1.83 21.93 -12.45
CA LYS A 203 0.41 22.12 -12.11
C LYS A 203 0.21 22.09 -10.60
N LYS A 204 -0.77 22.87 -10.11
CA LYS A 204 -1.16 22.84 -8.69
C LYS A 204 -1.94 21.57 -8.37
N LEU A 205 -1.74 21.04 -7.16
CA LEU A 205 -2.37 19.78 -6.72
C LEU A 205 -3.91 19.81 -6.85
N GLU A 206 -4.55 20.92 -6.49
CA GLU A 206 -6.00 21.08 -6.59
C GLU A 206 -6.50 20.92 -8.04
N ASP A 207 -5.83 21.57 -9.00
CA ASP A 207 -6.16 21.46 -10.42
C ASP A 207 -5.93 20.05 -10.95
N VAL A 208 -4.89 19.36 -10.47
CA VAL A 208 -4.58 17.98 -10.85
C VAL A 208 -5.67 17.03 -10.35
N LEU A 209 -6.07 17.15 -9.08
CA LEU A 209 -7.09 16.31 -8.48
C LEU A 209 -8.47 16.53 -9.13
N ALA A 210 -8.78 17.76 -9.54
CA ALA A 210 -10.01 18.07 -10.28
C ALA A 210 -10.02 17.48 -11.71
N ALA A 211 -8.85 17.37 -12.34
CA ALA A 211 -8.73 16.91 -13.72
C ALA A 211 -8.72 15.37 -13.87
N ILE A 212 -8.29 14.63 -12.85
CA ILE A 212 -8.16 13.16 -12.91
C ILE A 212 -9.48 12.50 -12.48
N PRO A 213 -10.10 11.64 -13.32
CA PRO A 213 -11.30 10.92 -12.92
C PRO A 213 -11.03 9.93 -11.77
N GLY A 214 -11.83 10.06 -10.70
CA GLY A 214 -11.79 9.17 -9.54
C GLY A 214 -10.75 9.58 -8.49
N VAL A 215 -10.44 8.65 -7.58
CA VAL A 215 -9.57 8.93 -6.43
C VAL A 215 -8.11 8.65 -6.77
N VAL A 216 -7.23 9.61 -6.49
CA VAL A 216 -5.77 9.43 -6.50
C VAL A 216 -5.33 8.99 -5.10
N GLU A 217 -5.40 7.68 -4.80
CA GLU A 217 -5.14 7.17 -3.44
C GLU A 217 -3.73 7.49 -2.91
N GLY A 218 -2.75 7.72 -3.80
CA GLY A 218 -1.39 8.07 -3.41
C GLY A 218 -1.29 9.36 -2.60
N VAL A 219 -2.14 10.36 -2.87
CA VAL A 219 -2.11 11.66 -2.16
C VAL A 219 -2.47 11.52 -0.67
N PRO A 220 -3.66 11.02 -0.28
CA PRO A 220 -3.97 10.78 1.13
C PRO A 220 -3.06 9.72 1.76
N THR A 221 -2.63 8.71 0.99
CA THR A 221 -1.72 7.68 1.50
C THR A 221 -0.35 8.26 1.86
N THR A 222 0.18 9.26 1.12
CA THR A 222 1.44 9.93 1.49
C THR A 222 1.36 10.51 2.90
N LYS A 223 0.25 11.19 3.24
CA LYS A 223 0.04 11.74 4.58
C LYS A 223 0.05 10.66 5.66
N ALA A 224 -0.71 9.58 5.45
CA ALA A 224 -0.78 8.48 6.40
C ALA A 224 0.56 7.73 6.56
N VAL A 225 1.33 7.57 5.47
CA VAL A 225 2.64 6.92 5.49
C VAL A 225 3.66 7.73 6.28
N VAL A 226 3.69 9.05 6.13
CA VAL A 226 4.59 9.90 6.94
C VAL A 226 4.22 9.84 8.43
N GLN A 227 2.92 9.82 8.77
CA GLN A 227 2.48 9.67 10.15
C GLN A 227 2.83 8.30 10.73
N LEU A 228 2.68 7.22 9.96
CA LEU A 228 3.15 5.88 10.37
C LEU A 228 4.67 5.85 10.53
N ALA A 229 5.42 6.44 9.61
CA ALA A 229 6.87 6.52 9.69
C ALA A 229 7.32 7.20 10.99
N GLN A 230 6.67 8.30 11.38
CA GLN A 230 6.91 8.95 12.68
C GLN A 230 6.55 8.04 13.86
N ARG A 231 5.37 7.40 13.84
CA ARG A 231 4.90 6.50 14.90
C ARG A 231 5.85 5.31 15.14
N TYR A 232 6.39 4.74 14.07
CA TYR A 232 7.29 3.60 14.12
C TYR A 232 8.77 4.00 14.12
N GLN A 233 9.08 5.30 14.14
CA GLN A 233 10.45 5.85 14.11
C GLN A 233 11.27 5.33 12.92
N VAL A 234 10.63 5.23 11.76
CA VAL A 234 11.23 4.76 10.51
C VAL A 234 11.55 5.96 9.62
N ASP A 235 12.80 6.05 9.17
CA ASP A 235 13.19 7.06 8.19
C ASP A 235 12.62 6.72 6.80
N MET A 236 11.95 7.67 6.15
CA MET A 236 11.25 7.50 4.87
C MET A 236 11.48 8.72 3.95
N PRO A 237 12.72 9.00 3.51
CA PRO A 237 13.08 10.28 2.89
C PRO A 237 12.31 10.58 1.59
N ILE A 238 12.01 9.58 0.75
CA ILE A 238 11.21 9.77 -0.47
C ILE A 238 9.77 10.14 -0.09
N SER A 239 9.17 9.37 0.83
CA SER A 239 7.79 9.60 1.25
C SER A 239 7.63 10.96 1.97
N THR A 240 8.60 11.34 2.80
CA THR A 240 8.67 12.66 3.46
C THR A 240 8.86 13.78 2.45
N SER A 241 9.78 13.64 1.49
CA SER A 241 9.98 14.65 0.44
C SER A 241 8.71 14.84 -0.40
N LEU A 242 8.03 13.75 -0.76
CA LEU A 242 6.76 13.83 -1.46
C LEU A 242 5.66 14.50 -0.62
N HIS A 243 5.61 14.24 0.69
CA HIS A 243 4.69 14.95 1.59
C HIS A 243 4.92 16.46 1.55
N GLN A 244 6.17 16.89 1.60
CA GLN A 244 6.53 18.31 1.54
C GLN A 244 6.12 18.94 0.20
N VAL A 245 6.29 18.22 -0.92
CA VAL A 245 5.82 18.67 -2.24
C VAL A 245 4.30 18.80 -2.28
N LEU A 246 3.57 17.82 -1.75
CA LEU A 246 2.11 17.78 -1.83
C LEU A 246 1.42 18.76 -0.88
N PHE A 247 1.99 18.99 0.32
CA PHE A 247 1.28 19.67 1.41
C PHE A 247 2.00 20.88 2.00
N GLU A 248 3.31 21.05 1.73
CA GLU A 248 4.13 22.12 2.31
C GLU A 248 4.69 23.07 1.25
N GLY A 249 4.38 22.85 -0.04
CA GLY A 249 4.79 23.72 -1.14
C GLY A 249 6.27 23.59 -1.52
N LEU A 250 6.93 22.48 -1.16
CA LEU A 250 8.30 22.22 -1.61
C LEU A 250 8.33 22.06 -3.13
N ASP A 251 9.26 22.76 -3.78
CA ASP A 251 9.50 22.60 -5.21
C ASP A 251 10.01 21.17 -5.53
N PRO A 252 9.45 20.47 -6.54
CA PRO A 252 9.87 19.12 -6.90
C PRO A 252 11.37 18.96 -7.25
N LEU A 253 11.99 19.94 -7.93
CA LEU A 253 13.41 19.89 -8.27
C LEU A 253 14.28 20.02 -7.02
N GLU A 254 13.89 20.90 -6.10
CA GLU A 254 14.54 21.02 -4.79
C GLU A 254 14.41 19.71 -3.99
N GLY A 255 13.24 19.08 -4.00
CA GLY A 255 13.03 17.77 -3.38
C GLY A 255 13.97 16.67 -3.92
N ILE A 256 14.19 16.64 -5.24
CA ILE A 256 15.14 15.73 -5.88
C ILE A 256 16.58 16.04 -5.48
N SER A 257 16.96 17.32 -5.51
CA SER A 257 18.30 17.79 -5.13
C SER A 257 18.67 17.32 -3.72
N ARG A 258 17.75 17.46 -2.76
CA ARG A 258 17.94 16.98 -1.38
C ARG A 258 18.15 15.47 -1.30
N LEU A 259 17.36 14.70 -2.04
CA LEU A 259 17.46 13.23 -2.07
C LEU A 259 18.76 12.71 -2.71
N MET A 260 19.38 13.51 -3.59
CA MET A 260 20.65 13.20 -4.26
C MET A 260 21.87 13.63 -3.45
N SER A 261 21.78 14.77 -2.75
CA SER A 261 22.85 15.30 -1.90
C SER A 261 22.95 14.60 -0.54
N ALA A 262 21.97 13.78 -0.17
CA ALA A 262 22.02 12.96 1.03
C ALA A 262 23.21 12.00 0.99
N ALA A 263 23.98 11.94 2.08
CA ALA A 263 25.18 11.10 2.17
C ALA A 263 24.86 9.63 1.83
N PRO A 264 25.68 8.96 0.99
CA PRO A 264 25.50 7.55 0.69
C PRO A 264 25.54 6.73 1.99
N ARG A 265 24.43 6.06 2.31
CA ARG A 265 24.39 5.12 3.45
C ARG A 265 24.86 3.75 2.99
N SER A 266 25.66 3.06 3.80
CA SER A 266 25.98 1.66 3.50
C SER A 266 24.69 0.84 3.51
N LYS A 267 24.44 0.09 2.44
CA LYS A 267 23.31 -0.83 2.36
C LYS A 267 23.71 -2.14 3.06
N SER A 268 23.60 -2.23 4.38
CA SER A 268 23.62 -3.54 5.03
C SER A 268 22.27 -4.22 4.85
N TRP A 269 22.16 -5.03 3.81
CA TRP A 269 21.09 -6.01 3.67
C TRP A 269 21.40 -7.19 4.60
N GLY A 270 21.18 -7.00 5.90
CA GLY A 270 21.50 -8.00 6.90
C GLY A 270 21.85 -7.35 8.22
N ASN A 271 20.85 -7.26 9.10
CA ASN A 271 20.95 -7.44 10.55
C ASN A 271 19.55 -7.31 11.18
N ALA A 272 18.61 -8.12 10.68
CA ALA A 272 17.35 -8.40 11.40
C ALA A 272 17.58 -9.31 12.64
N GLN A 273 18.84 -9.55 13.02
CA GLN A 273 19.22 -10.38 14.16
C GLN A 273 19.89 -9.60 15.29
N THR A 274 20.27 -8.33 15.09
CA THR A 274 20.99 -7.55 16.12
C THR A 274 20.05 -6.81 17.08
N SER A 275 18.76 -6.68 16.75
CA SER A 275 17.76 -6.01 17.61
C SER A 275 17.22 -6.90 18.74
N LEU A 276 17.44 -8.22 18.70
CA LEU A 276 17.02 -9.15 19.77
C LEU A 276 17.97 -9.12 20.98
N ASN A 277 19.25 -8.80 20.80
CA ASN A 277 20.24 -8.77 21.89
C ASN A 277 20.18 -7.50 22.76
N THR A 278 19.46 -6.46 22.32
CA THR A 278 19.35 -5.20 23.09
C THR A 278 18.12 -5.18 24.02
N ILE A 279 17.15 -6.07 23.79
CA ILE A 279 15.95 -6.19 24.65
C ILE A 279 16.14 -7.27 25.73
N VAL A 280 16.94 -8.32 25.47
CA VAL A 280 17.19 -9.39 26.45
C VAL A 280 18.24 -9.00 27.52
N SER A 281 19.11 -8.03 27.24
CA SER A 281 20.13 -7.56 28.21
C SER A 281 19.63 -6.56 29.24
N ARG A 282 18.38 -6.08 29.14
CA ARG A 282 17.76 -5.17 30.13
C ARG A 282 16.79 -5.87 31.10
N THR A 283 16.69 -7.19 31.03
CA THR A 283 15.90 -8.02 31.96
C THR A 283 16.77 -8.93 32.85
N GLN A 284 18.10 -8.76 32.82
CA GLN A 284 19.05 -9.47 33.69
C GLN A 284 20.11 -8.54 34.32
N ALA A 285 19.71 -7.34 34.74
CA ALA A 285 20.51 -6.48 35.62
C ALA A 285 19.64 -5.93 36.75
#